data_AF-F3FX98-F1
#
_entry.id   AF-F3FX98-F1
#
_cell.length_a   1.000
_cell.length_b   1.000
_cell.length_c   1.000
_cell.angle_alpha   90.00
_cell.angle_beta   90.00
_cell.angle_gamma   90.00
#
_symmetry.space_group_name_H-M   'P 1'
#
loop_
_entity.id
_entity.type
_entity.pdbx_description
1 polymer ?
#
loop_
_entity_poly.entity_id
_entity_poly.type
_entity_poly.pdbx_seq_one_letter_code
_entity_poly.pdbx_strand_id
1 'polypeptide(L)' 'MANGALLLTAGGLNNLNGIVSGQQGVQLNLGQLNNTGGGSVFAKSSLGLTVSGTLNNDQGVLRSDGSLTGS' A
#
# COMPACT_ATOMS: atom_id res chain seq x y z
N MET A 1 15.09 -16.45 -0.93
CA MET A 1 14.22 -15.57 -1.75
C MET A 1 13.21 -14.97 -0.80
N ALA A 2 13.15 -13.65 -0.62
CA ALA A 2 12.28 -13.02 0.37
C ALA A 2 10.83 -12.98 -0.14
N ASN A 3 10.14 -14.10 0.01
CA ASN A 3 8.73 -14.33 -0.29
C ASN A 3 7.81 -13.74 0.81
N GLY A 4 8.19 -12.64 1.47
CA GLY A 4 7.52 -12.15 2.68
C GLY A 4 6.19 -11.44 2.43
N ALA A 5 5.31 -11.49 3.42
CA ALA A 5 4.23 -10.52 3.58
C ALA A 5 4.81 -9.21 4.14
N LEU A 6 4.28 -8.07 3.72
CA LEU A 6 4.62 -6.77 4.28
C LEU A 6 3.50 -6.33 5.22
N LEU A 7 3.83 -6.04 6.48
CA LEU A 7 2.96 -5.35 7.42
C LEU A 7 3.62 -4.02 7.80
N LEU A 8 2.97 -2.91 7.51
CA LEU A 8 3.44 -1.58 7.87
C LEU A 8 2.39 -0.87 8.70
N THR A 9 2.76 -0.47 9.91
CA THR A 9 1.93 0.38 10.77
C THR A 9 2.66 1.69 11.03
N ALA A 10 2.05 2.82 10.66
CA ALA A 10 2.69 4.14 10.81
C ALA A 10 1.65 5.27 10.90
N GLY A 11 2.06 6.42 11.45
CA GLY A 11 1.23 7.64 11.42
C GLY A 11 0.99 8.16 10.01
N GLY A 12 1.93 7.93 9.09
CA GLY A 12 1.74 8.21 7.67
C GLY A 12 2.79 7.54 6.78
N LEU A 13 2.44 7.37 5.50
CA LEU A 13 3.33 6.86 4.46
C LEU A 13 3.32 7.82 3.25
N ASN A 14 4.51 8.33 2.89
CA ASN A 14 4.72 9.10 1.68
C ASN A 14 5.44 8.22 0.64
N ASN A 15 4.68 7.66 -0.30
CA ASN A 15 5.18 6.85 -1.39
C ASN A 15 5.15 7.62 -2.72
N LEU A 16 5.92 8.71 -2.80
CA LEU A 16 6.00 9.55 -3.99
C LEU A 16 7.01 8.98 -4.99
N ASN A 17 6.60 8.66 -6.22
CA ASN A 17 7.44 7.95 -7.22
C ASN A 17 8.08 6.65 -6.69
N GLY A 18 7.57 6.11 -5.58
CA GLY A 18 8.14 4.96 -4.87
C GLY A 18 7.37 3.66 -5.15
N ILE A 19 7.97 2.53 -4.75
CA ILE A 19 7.34 1.21 -4.91
C ILE A 19 7.29 0.50 -3.56
N VAL A 20 6.08 0.14 -3.13
CA VAL A 20 5.80 -0.74 -1.99
C VAL A 20 5.25 -2.04 -2.54
N SER A 21 5.90 -3.18 -2.27
CA SER A 21 5.40 -4.46 -2.77
C SER A 21 5.64 -5.66 -1.86
N GLY A 22 4.77 -6.68 -1.99
CA GLY A 22 4.84 -7.93 -1.25
C GLY A 22 4.28 -9.13 -2.02
N GLN A 23 4.92 -10.31 -1.90
CA GLN A 23 4.50 -11.52 -2.61
C GLN A 23 3.35 -12.27 -1.92
N GLN A 24 3.40 -12.41 -0.59
CA GLN A 24 2.33 -13.09 0.18
C GLN A 24 1.19 -12.14 0.58
N GLY A 25 1.44 -10.84 0.56
CA GLY A 25 0.46 -9.81 0.89
C GLY A 25 1.11 -8.50 1.31
N VAL A 26 0.33 -7.43 1.32
CA VAL A 26 0.71 -6.12 1.85
C VAL A 26 -0.45 -5.63 2.72
N GLN A 27 -0.18 -5.37 3.99
CA GLN A 27 -1.12 -4.74 4.93
C GLN A 27 -0.54 -3.39 5.37
N LEU A 28 -1.25 -2.31 5.07
CA LEU A 28 -0.89 -0.95 5.44
C LEU A 28 -1.91 -0.42 6.46
N ASN A 29 -1.46 -0.19 7.69
CA ASN A 29 -2.26 0.40 8.76
C ASN A 29 -1.71 1.81 9.03
N LEU A 30 -2.34 2.82 8.43
CA LEU A 30 -1.78 4.16 8.34
C LEU A 30 -2.72 5.21 8.91
N GLY A 31 -2.16 6.26 9.51
CA GLY A 31 -2.92 7.48 9.76
C GLY A 31 -3.17 8.25 8.46
N GLN A 32 -2.17 8.32 7.57
CA GLN A 32 -2.28 8.97 6.26
C GLN A 32 -1.49 8.19 5.20
N LEU A 33 -1.98 8.18 3.97
CA LEU A 33 -1.27 7.61 2.82
C LEU A 33 -1.19 8.66 1.72
N ASN A 34 0.01 9.02 1.30
CA ASN A 34 0.26 9.82 0.10
C ASN A 34 1.03 8.96 -0.90
N ASN A 35 0.32 8.34 -1.83
CA ASN A 35 0.84 7.55 -2.93
C ASN A 35 0.69 8.32 -4.26
N THR A 36 1.20 9.55 -4.33
CA THR A 36 1.06 10.39 -5.53
C THR A 36 2.31 10.43 -6.40
N GLY A 37 2.22 11.09 -7.56
CA GLY A 37 3.37 11.30 -8.46
C GLY A 37 3.95 9.98 -8.95
N GLY A 38 3.13 9.04 -9.43
CA GLY A 38 3.61 7.75 -9.94
C GLY A 38 3.98 6.73 -8.85
N GLY A 39 3.64 6.99 -7.59
CA GLY A 39 3.78 6.01 -6.51
C GLY A 39 3.00 4.72 -6.79
N SER A 40 3.57 3.57 -6.43
CA SER A 40 2.97 2.25 -6.64
C SER A 40 2.98 1.42 -5.35
N VAL A 41 1.81 0.90 -4.98
CA VAL A 41 1.63 -0.12 -3.95
C VAL A 41 1.06 -1.36 -4.63
N PHE A 42 1.80 -2.47 -4.56
CA PHE A 42 1.44 -3.71 -5.24
C PHE A 42 1.50 -4.92 -4.32
N ALA A 43 0.45 -5.74 -4.31
CA ALA A 43 0.47 -7.02 -3.62
C ALA A 43 0.06 -8.19 -4.53
N LYS A 44 0.90 -9.22 -4.62
CA LYS A 44 0.60 -10.38 -5.47
C LYS A 44 -0.58 -11.22 -4.96
N SER A 45 -0.80 -11.30 -3.65
CA SER A 45 -1.90 -12.10 -3.08
C SER A 45 -3.03 -11.24 -2.52
N SER A 46 -2.73 -10.31 -1.62
CA SER A 46 -3.73 -9.40 -1.06
C SER A 46 -3.12 -8.07 -0.65
N LEU A 47 -3.80 -6.97 -0.95
CA LEU A 47 -3.51 -5.63 -0.46
C LEU A 47 -4.61 -5.21 0.50
N GLY A 48 -4.27 -5.05 1.78
CA GLY A 48 -5.13 -4.47 2.80
C GLY A 48 -4.68 -3.06 3.15
N LEU A 49 -5.63 -2.13 3.15
CA LEU A 49 -5.42 -0.72 3.47
C LEU A 49 -6.39 -0.31 4.57
N THR A 50 -5.85 0.01 5.74
CA THR A 50 -6.59 0.69 6.80
C THR A 50 -6.01 2.08 6.94
N VAL A 51 -6.75 3.10 6.53
CA VAL A 51 -6.28 4.49 6.57
C VAL A 51 -7.25 5.33 7.39
N SER A 52 -6.86 5.69 8.61
CA SER A 52 -7.75 6.41 9.54
C SER A 52 -7.94 7.89 9.20
N GLY A 53 -7.09 8.44 8.34
CA GLY A 53 -7.14 9.83 7.87
C GLY A 53 -7.19 9.89 6.34
N THR A 54 -6.29 10.68 5.74
CA THR A 54 -6.33 10.93 4.30
C THR A 54 -5.59 9.86 3.51
N LEU A 55 -6.25 9.31 2.49
CA LEU A 55 -5.62 8.53 1.42
C LEU A 55 -5.61 9.38 0.14
N ASN A 56 -4.42 9.81 -0.28
CA ASN A 56 -4.18 10.48 -1.55
C ASN A 56 -3.42 9.54 -2.49
N ASN A 57 -4.03 9.22 -3.63
CA ASN A 57 -3.47 8.34 -4.67
C ASN A 57 -3.57 9.00 -6.06
N ASP A 58 -3.52 10.33 -6.13
CA ASP A 58 -3.49 11.03 -7.41
C ASP A 58 -2.25 10.67 -8.24
N GLN A 59 -2.47 10.26 -9.50
CA GLN A 59 -1.43 9.71 -10.39
C GLN A 59 -0.64 8.52 -9.79
N GLY A 60 -1.17 7.85 -8.77
CA GLY A 60 -0.58 6.66 -8.15
C GLY A 60 -1.35 5.39 -8.45
N VAL A 61 -0.74 4.25 -8.12
CA VAL A 61 -1.32 2.91 -8.31
C VAL A 61 -1.40 2.19 -6.98
N LEU A 62 -2.61 1.73 -6.63
CA LEU A 62 -2.84 0.72 -5.60
C LEU A 62 -3.39 -0.51 -6.30
N ARG A 63 -2.65 -1.62 -6.29
CA ARG A 63 -3.02 -2.83 -7.03
C ARG A 63 -2.83 -4.09 -6.18
N SER A 64 -3.74 -5.03 -6.33
CA SER A 64 -3.51 -6.42 -5.97
C SER A 64 -3.80 -7.34 -7.15
N ASP A 65 -3.07 -8.43 -7.27
CA ASP A 65 -3.42 -9.54 -8.17
C ASP A 65 -4.43 -10.52 -7.53
N GLY A 66 -4.75 -10.35 -6.24
CA GLY A 66 -5.85 -11.03 -5.57
C GLY A 66 -6.83 -10.05 -4.95
N SER A 67 -6.96 -10.03 -3.62
CA SER A 67 -7.95 -9.18 -2.94
C SER A 67 -7.39 -7.80 -2.59
N LEU A 68 -8.13 -6.74 -2.92
CA LEU A 68 -7.91 -5.38 -2.42
C LEU A 68 -9.00 -5.04 -1.40
N THR A 69 -8.59 -4.78 -0.16
CA THR A 69 -9.51 -4.42 0.94
C THR A 69 -9.13 -3.07 1.53
N GLY A 70 -10.16 -2.30 1.93
CA GLY A 70 -10.03 -0.92 2.41
C GLY A 70 -10.99 -0.64 3.56
N SER A 71 -10.55 0.11 4.57
CA SER A 71 -11.39 0.65 5.67
C SER A 71 -10.98 2.06 6.06
#